data_AF-A0A2L2YXK6-F1
#
_entry.id   AF-A0A2L2YXK6-F1
#
_cell.length_a   1.000
_cell.length_b   1.000
_cell.length_c   1.000
_cell.angle_alpha   90.00
_cell.angle_beta   90.00
_cell.angle_gamma   90.00
#
_symmetry.space_group_name_H-M   'P 1'
#
loop_
_entity.id
_entity.type
_entity.pdbx_description
1 polymer ?
#
loop_
_entity_poly.entity_id
_entity_poly.type
_entity_poly.pdbx_seq_one_letter_code
_entity_poly.pdbx_strand_id
1 'polypeptide(L)'
;IPSDFFKGHISARIQFQQCVVTSFGDTPFSGLENSLESLYIYSTIDWSVTKMDNFNMTHLQKLRYFSDAYNDIGDLGVQWNEGWHASVNPVDFVGKKIESVGEAA
;
A
#
# COMPACT_ATOMS: atom_id res chain seq x y z
N ILE A 1 9.95 -6.55 3.47
CA ILE A 1 9.36 -7.63 4.32
C ILE A 1 9.51 -8.94 3.55
N PRO A 2 9.91 -10.07 4.17
CA PRO A 2 9.95 -11.36 3.47
C PRO A 2 8.58 -11.71 2.85
N SER A 3 8.56 -12.34 1.68
CA SER A 3 7.31 -12.62 0.94
C SER A 3 6.38 -13.60 1.67
N ASP A 4 6.91 -14.42 2.56
CA ASP A 4 6.17 -15.41 3.35
C ASP A 4 5.80 -14.92 4.76
N PHE A 5 6.11 -13.67 5.10
CA PHE A 5 5.95 -13.14 6.46
C PHE A 5 4.52 -13.28 7.02
N PHE A 6 3.49 -13.13 6.17
CA PHE A 6 2.09 -13.24 6.59
C PHE A 6 1.46 -14.60 6.28
N LYS A 7 2.23 -15.59 5.83
CA LYS A 7 1.69 -16.89 5.47
C LYS A 7 1.05 -17.57 6.69
N GLY A 8 -0.25 -17.88 6.58
CA GLY A 8 -1.03 -18.50 7.65
C GLY A 8 -1.50 -17.53 8.74
N HIS A 9 -1.21 -16.23 8.62
CA HIS A 9 -1.76 -15.21 9.49
C HIS A 9 -3.14 -14.77 9.03
N ILE A 10 -3.98 -14.41 9.99
CA ILE A 10 -5.25 -13.72 9.73
C ILE A 10 -5.11 -12.37 10.41
N SER A 11 -5.13 -11.31 9.61
CA SER A 11 -5.06 -9.94 10.11
C SER A 11 -5.96 -9.05 9.28
N ALA A 12 -6.90 -8.39 9.97
CA ALA A 12 -7.83 -7.45 9.35
C ALA A 12 -7.23 -6.05 9.19
N ARG A 13 -6.27 -5.69 10.04
CA ARG A 13 -5.66 -4.36 10.06
C ARG A 13 -4.15 -4.46 10.20
N ILE A 14 -3.44 -3.75 9.32
CA ILE A 14 -1.99 -3.55 9.41
C ILE A 14 -1.71 -2.06 9.49
N GLN A 15 -0.73 -1.72 10.31
CA GLN A 15 -0.30 -0.35 10.50
C GLN A 15 1.22 -0.28 10.64
N PHE A 16 1.84 0.50 9.77
CA PHE A 16 3.24 0.91 9.89
C PHE A 16 3.26 2.36 10.32
N GLN A 17 3.97 2.66 11.41
CA GLN A 17 4.18 4.03 11.88
C GLN A 17 5.65 4.23 12.20
N GLN A 18 6.21 5.33 11.72
CA GLN A 18 7.54 5.80 12.11
C GLN A 18 8.65 4.74 11.97
N CYS A 19 8.55 3.86 10.96
CA CYS A 19 9.61 2.93 10.58
C CYS A 19 10.20 3.31 9.21
N VAL A 20 11.26 2.65 8.76
CA VAL A 20 11.81 2.88 7.42
C VAL A 20 11.52 1.64 6.59
N VAL A 21 10.52 1.72 5.72
CA VAL A 21 10.26 0.70 4.72
C VAL A 21 11.13 0.99 3.51
N THR A 22 12.06 0.08 3.21
CA THR A 22 12.95 0.14 2.04
C THR A 22 12.42 -0.64 0.84
N SER A 23 11.48 -1.56 1.06
CA SER A 23 10.80 -2.34 0.01
C SER A 23 9.58 -3.08 0.54
N PHE A 24 8.50 -3.07 -0.24
CA PHE A 24 7.30 -3.90 -0.05
C PHE A 24 7.35 -5.23 -0.82
N GLY A 25 8.34 -5.42 -1.71
CA GLY A 25 8.44 -6.56 -2.61
C GLY A 25 7.42 -6.53 -3.76
N ASP A 26 7.46 -7.55 -4.61
CA ASP A 26 6.63 -7.64 -5.83
C ASP A 26 5.15 -7.96 -5.53
N THR A 27 4.88 -8.63 -4.41
CA THR A 27 3.52 -8.96 -3.95
C THR A 27 3.39 -8.61 -2.46
N PRO A 28 3.23 -7.31 -2.15
CA PRO A 28 3.12 -6.84 -0.78
C PRO A 28 1.97 -7.54 -0.05
N PHE A 29 2.20 -7.96 1.20
CA PHE A 29 1.15 -8.54 2.06
C PHE A 29 0.57 -9.89 1.59
N SER A 30 1.30 -10.63 0.75
CA SER A 30 0.92 -12.00 0.38
C SER A 30 0.69 -12.89 1.61
N GLY A 31 -0.37 -13.69 1.57
CA GLY A 31 -0.89 -14.47 2.69
C GLY A 31 -2.11 -13.84 3.37
N LEU A 32 -2.43 -12.57 3.08
CA LEU A 32 -3.57 -11.85 3.65
C LEU A 32 -4.69 -11.55 2.65
N GLU A 33 -4.69 -12.22 1.50
CA GLU A 33 -5.61 -12.01 0.37
C GLU A 33 -7.08 -11.98 0.83
N ASN A 34 -7.40 -12.83 1.80
CA ASN A 34 -8.75 -13.06 2.29
C ASN A 34 -9.02 -12.46 3.69
N SER A 35 -8.08 -11.69 4.25
CA SER A 35 -8.23 -11.16 5.60
C SER A 35 -7.98 -9.67 5.73
N LEU A 36 -7.05 -9.08 4.97
CA LEU A 36 -6.66 -7.68 5.17
C LEU A 36 -7.77 -6.74 4.70
N GLU A 37 -8.27 -5.92 5.61
CA GLU A 37 -9.36 -4.96 5.36
C GLU A 37 -8.88 -3.51 5.41
N SER A 38 -7.86 -3.22 6.23
CA SER A 38 -7.32 -1.87 6.41
C SER A 38 -5.80 -1.85 6.48
N LEU A 39 -5.19 -1.01 5.65
CA LEU A 39 -3.76 -0.77 5.63
C LEU A 39 -3.46 0.71 5.90
N TYR A 40 -2.64 0.96 6.91
CA TYR A 40 -2.16 2.29 7.26
C TYR A 40 -0.63 2.31 7.14
N ILE A 41 -0.11 3.18 6.29
CA ILE A 41 1.31 3.45 6.13
C ILE A 41 1.49 4.93 6.52
N TYR A 42 2.21 5.20 7.60
CA TYR A 42 2.34 6.54 8.17
C TYR A 42 3.79 6.91 8.45
N SER A 43 4.30 7.92 7.74
CA SER A 43 5.66 8.46 7.95
C SER A 43 6.71 7.34 7.96
N THR A 44 6.75 6.60 6.85
CA THR A 44 7.41 5.30 6.76
C THR A 44 8.20 5.03 5.49
N ILE A 45 7.95 5.76 4.41
CA ILE A 45 8.57 5.56 3.10
C ILE A 45 9.71 6.56 2.94
N ASP A 46 10.91 6.04 2.71
CA ASP A 46 12.06 6.84 2.27
C ASP A 46 12.12 6.79 0.74
N TRP A 47 11.76 7.90 0.10
CA TRP A 47 11.70 8.02 -1.37
C TRP A 47 13.06 7.81 -2.05
N SER A 48 14.17 8.00 -1.34
CA SER A 48 15.51 7.82 -1.91
C SER A 48 15.84 6.35 -2.18
N VAL A 49 15.10 5.43 -1.55
CA VAL A 49 15.34 3.98 -1.62
C VAL A 49 14.11 3.17 -2.00
N THR A 50 12.90 3.66 -1.71
CA THR A 50 11.66 2.89 -1.90
C THR A 50 10.90 3.40 -3.10
N LYS A 51 10.82 2.54 -4.12
CA LYS A 51 10.00 2.79 -5.31
C LYS A 51 8.59 2.21 -5.11
N MET A 52 7.59 2.98 -5.53
CA MET A 52 6.16 2.62 -5.45
C MET A 52 5.51 2.55 -6.84
N ASP A 53 6.33 2.56 -7.89
CA ASP A 53 5.95 2.47 -9.30
C ASP A 53 5.24 1.15 -9.64
N ASN A 54 5.63 0.06 -8.98
CA ASN A 54 5.03 -1.28 -9.14
C ASN A 54 4.19 -1.71 -7.92
N PHE A 55 3.80 -0.76 -7.06
CA PHE A 55 3.04 -1.09 -5.86
C PHE A 55 1.63 -1.57 -6.23
N ASN A 56 1.34 -2.85 -5.97
CA ASN A 56 0.11 -3.51 -6.40
C ASN A 56 -0.56 -4.24 -5.24
N MET A 57 -1.82 -3.88 -4.96
CA MET A 57 -2.66 -4.45 -3.90
C MET A 57 -3.92 -5.16 -4.43
N THR A 58 -4.01 -5.39 -5.74
CA THR A 58 -5.20 -5.94 -6.41
C THR A 58 -5.57 -7.36 -5.95
N HIS A 59 -4.58 -8.10 -5.46
CA HIS A 59 -4.76 -9.44 -4.90
C HIS A 59 -5.42 -9.45 -3.50
N LEU A 60 -5.53 -8.30 -2.84
CA LEU A 60 -6.12 -8.17 -1.50
C LEU A 60 -7.64 -7.96 -1.58
N GLN A 61 -8.37 -9.08 -1.67
CA GLN A 61 -9.81 -9.12 -1.97
C GLN A 61 -10.71 -8.40 -0.96
N LYS A 62 -10.24 -8.27 0.29
CA LYS A 62 -10.99 -7.62 1.37
C LYS A 62 -10.52 -6.21 1.69
N LEU A 63 -9.47 -5.70 1.02
CA LEU A 63 -8.94 -4.38 1.33
C LEU A 63 -9.98 -3.31 0.98
N ARG A 64 -10.41 -2.56 1.99
CA ARG A 64 -11.43 -1.50 1.87
C ARG A 64 -10.90 -0.13 2.21
N TYR A 65 -9.80 -0.07 2.95
CA TYR A 65 -9.20 1.16 3.41
C TYR A 65 -7.68 1.12 3.24
N PHE A 66 -7.14 2.15 2.59
CA PHE A 66 -5.72 2.38 2.46
C PHE A 66 -5.41 3.84 2.76
N SER A 67 -4.49 4.08 3.69
CA SER A 67 -3.92 5.40 3.95
C SER A 67 -2.42 5.31 3.87
N ASP A 68 -1.83 6.32 3.24
CA ASP A 68 -0.38 6.44 3.12
C ASP A 68 0.11 7.78 3.70
N ALA A 69 -0.62 8.39 4.64
CA ALA A 69 -0.36 9.76 5.07
C ALA A 69 1.11 10.04 5.48
N TYR A 70 1.59 11.25 5.19
CA TYR A 70 2.95 11.72 5.53
C TYR A 70 4.09 10.85 4.99
N ASN A 71 3.88 10.23 3.82
CA ASN A 71 4.93 9.56 3.07
C ASN A 71 5.25 10.33 1.79
N ASP A 72 6.53 10.55 1.53
CA ASP A 72 7.02 11.07 0.25
C ASP A 72 7.00 9.93 -0.77
N ILE A 73 6.03 9.95 -1.68
CA ILE A 73 5.91 9.00 -2.78
C ILE A 73 6.25 9.77 -4.05
N GLY A 74 7.38 9.45 -4.69
CA GLY A 74 7.75 10.07 -5.97
C GLY A 74 6.69 9.77 -7.04
N ASP A 75 6.54 8.48 -7.36
CA ASP A 75 5.52 7.95 -8.28
C ASP A 75 4.71 6.85 -7.59
N LEU A 76 3.38 6.99 -7.63
CA LEU A 76 2.43 5.93 -7.31
C LEU A 76 1.86 5.40 -8.64
N GLY A 77 2.36 4.25 -9.09
CA GLY A 77 1.97 3.67 -10.38
C GLY A 77 0.50 3.24 -10.41
N VAL A 78 -0.16 3.30 -11.57
CA VAL A 78 -1.62 3.13 -11.78
C VAL A 78 -2.20 1.83 -11.18
N GLN A 79 -1.38 0.79 -11.10
CA GLN A 79 -1.76 -0.56 -10.69
C GLN A 79 -2.21 -0.68 -9.24
N TRP A 80 -1.91 0.31 -8.40
CA TRP A 80 -2.24 0.27 -6.98
C TRP A 80 -3.75 0.15 -6.70
N ASN A 81 -4.59 0.64 -7.62
CA ASN A 81 -6.05 0.62 -7.51
C ASN A 81 -6.77 -0.04 -8.70
N GLU A 82 -6.04 -0.61 -9.67
CA GLU A 82 -6.64 -1.28 -10.83
C GLU A 82 -7.52 -2.45 -10.38
N GLY A 83 -8.83 -2.37 -10.62
CA GLY A 83 -9.77 -3.41 -10.18
C GLY A 83 -10.18 -3.34 -8.71
N TRP A 84 -9.92 -2.22 -8.01
CA TRP A 84 -10.52 -1.98 -6.70
C TRP A 84 -12.05 -1.95 -6.77
N HIS A 85 -12.68 -2.70 -5.86
CA HIS A 85 -14.13 -2.69 -5.72
C HIS A 85 -14.64 -1.30 -5.31
N ALA A 86 -15.80 -0.91 -5.83
CA ALA A 86 -16.45 0.40 -5.60
C ALA A 86 -16.74 0.76 -4.13
N SER A 87 -16.47 -0.14 -3.17
CA SER A 87 -16.64 0.09 -1.72
C SER A 87 -15.43 0.69 -1.02
N VAL A 88 -14.33 0.99 -1.72
CA VAL A 88 -13.14 1.62 -1.14
C VAL A 88 -13.39 3.11 -0.91
N ASN A 89 -13.22 3.59 0.33
CA ASN A 89 -13.47 4.97 0.76
C ASN A 89 -12.48 5.32 1.89
N PRO A 90 -12.09 6.60 2.06
CA PRO A 90 -11.26 7.42 1.17
C PRO A 90 -9.77 7.08 1.30
N VAL A 91 -9.00 7.34 0.24
CA VAL A 91 -7.54 7.31 0.30
C VAL A 91 -7.07 8.64 0.88
N ASP A 92 -6.43 8.57 2.05
CA ASP A 92 -5.90 9.75 2.72
C ASP A 92 -4.43 9.98 2.32
N PHE A 93 -4.24 11.02 1.51
CA PHE A 93 -2.97 11.51 1.01
C PHE A 93 -2.47 12.76 1.76
N VAL A 94 -2.98 13.06 2.97
CA VAL A 94 -2.57 14.24 3.74
C VAL A 94 -1.06 14.24 4.03
N GLY A 95 -0.46 15.44 3.90
CA GLY A 95 0.93 15.69 4.28
C GLY A 95 1.98 15.13 3.31
N LYS A 96 1.64 15.00 2.03
CA LYS A 96 2.50 14.40 1.01
C LYS A 96 3.10 15.40 0.02
N LYS A 97 4.24 15.03 -0.55
CA LYS A 97 4.66 15.43 -1.90
C LYS A 97 4.39 14.24 -2.83
N ILE A 98 3.35 14.31 -3.67
CA ILE A 98 3.11 13.36 -4.76
C ILE A 98 3.46 14.10 -6.05
N GLU A 99 4.45 13.61 -6.80
CA GLU A 99 4.87 14.27 -8.04
C GLU A 99 4.00 13.84 -9.23
N SER A 100 3.56 12.58 -9.25
CA SER A 100 2.56 12.09 -10.19
C SER A 100 1.69 10.97 -9.58
N VAL A 101 0.39 10.95 -9.93
CA VAL A 101 -0.48 9.78 -9.79
C VAL A 101 -0.74 9.32 -11.20
N GLY A 102 -0.49 8.05 -11.50
CA GLY A 102 -0.67 7.52 -12.85
C GLY A 102 -2.06 7.84 -13.42
N GLU A 103 -2.11 8.44 -14.61
CA GLU A 103 -3.35 8.63 -15.36
C GLU A 103 -3.79 7.28 -15.92
N ALA A 104 -5.05 6.89 -15.66
CA ALA A 104 -5.66 5.80 -16.41
C ALA A 104 -5.80 6.24 -17.87
N ALA A 105 -5.25 5.44 -18.79
CA ALA A 105 -5.39 5.64 -20.23
C ALA A 105 -6.85 5.43 -20.69
#